data_AF-A0A7R9UYN1-F1
#
_entry.id   AF-A0A7R9UYN1-F1
#
_cell.length_a   1.000
_cell.length_b   1.000
_cell.length_c   1.000
_cell.angle_alpha   90.00
_cell.angle_beta   90.00
_cell.angle_gamma   90.00
#
_symmetry.space_group_name_H-M   'P 1'
#
loop_
_entity.id
_entity.type
_entity.pdbx_description
1 polymer ?
#
loop_
_entity_poly.entity_id
_entity_poly.type
_entity_poly.pdbx_seq_one_letter_code
_entity_poly.pdbx_strand_id
1 'polypeptide(L)'
;AAFGFDVQALFAQIDAAIARLGGAAFPKLNWSAPRDAAWLLGGTMRCACARDVVSLLKCSQHVAHDLREHAPHLGPPGATEPARASRSVLALRRWCELNPARE
;
A
#
# COMPACT_ATOMS: atom_id res chain seq x y z
N ALA A 1 -22.69 -7.35 -16.80
CA ALA A 1 -21.24 -7.08 -16.80
C ALA A 1 -20.71 -7.38 -15.41
N ALA A 2 -19.73 -8.28 -15.28
CA ALA A 2 -19.22 -8.75 -14.00
C ALA A 2 -18.46 -7.63 -13.26
N PHE A 3 -19.18 -6.79 -12.51
CA PHE A 3 -18.59 -5.90 -11.51
C PHE A 3 -18.40 -6.69 -10.20
N GLY A 4 -17.48 -7.64 -10.22
CA GLY A 4 -17.05 -8.38 -9.04
C GLY A 4 -15.57 -8.13 -8.82
N PHE A 5 -15.22 -7.32 -7.82
CA PHE A 5 -13.84 -7.21 -7.38
C PHE A 5 -13.44 -8.53 -6.70
N ASP A 6 -12.59 -9.31 -7.35
CA ASP A 6 -12.10 -10.58 -6.81
C ASP A 6 -10.95 -10.32 -5.83
N VAL A 7 -11.31 -10.24 -4.55
CA VAL A 7 -10.36 -10.10 -3.43
C VAL A 7 -9.38 -11.27 -3.39
N GLN A 8 -9.83 -12.49 -3.73
CA GLN A 8 -8.99 -13.69 -3.65
C GLN A 8 -7.91 -13.66 -4.74
N ALA A 9 -8.27 -13.27 -5.96
CA ALA A 9 -7.31 -13.07 -7.04
C ALA A 9 -6.29 -11.98 -6.70
N LEU A 10 -6.69 -10.90 -6.02
CA LEU A 10 -5.77 -9.86 -5.57
C LEU A 10 -4.79 -10.39 -4.52
N PHE A 11 -5.27 -11.12 -3.50
CA PHE A 11 -4.41 -11.70 -2.47
C PHE A 11 -3.38 -12.65 -3.10
N ALA A 12 -3.80 -13.52 -4.02
CA ALA A 12 -2.90 -14.41 -4.75
C ALA A 12 -1.84 -13.65 -5.56
N GLN A 13 -2.20 -12.54 -6.21
CA GLN A 13 -1.24 -11.70 -6.93
C GLN A 13 -0.20 -11.05 -6.00
N ILE A 14 -0.64 -10.60 -4.82
CA ILE A 14 0.27 -10.02 -3.81
C ILE A 14 1.22 -11.10 -3.28
N ASP A 15 0.72 -12.28 -2.92
CA ASP A 15 1.55 -13.38 -2.44
C ASP A 15 2.59 -13.81 -3.49
N ALA A 16 2.18 -13.93 -4.77
CA ALA A 16 3.10 -14.23 -5.86
C ALA A 16 4.16 -13.13 -6.08
N ALA A 17 3.81 -11.86 -5.86
CA ALA A 17 4.78 -10.77 -5.90
C ALA A 17 5.77 -10.83 -4.73
N ILE A 18 5.31 -11.11 -3.52
CA ILE A 18 6.17 -11.27 -2.33
C ILE A 18 7.14 -12.44 -2.53
N ALA A 19 6.68 -13.57 -3.07
CA ALA A 19 7.53 -14.71 -3.40
C ALA A 19 8.66 -14.33 -4.37
N ARG A 20 8.33 -13.61 -5.46
CA ARG A 20 9.34 -13.09 -6.43
C ARG A 20 10.33 -12.10 -5.82
N LEU A 21 9.93 -11.40 -4.76
CA LEU A 21 10.79 -10.45 -4.06
C LEU A 21 11.73 -11.11 -3.04
N GLY A 22 11.62 -12.42 -2.81
CA GLY A 22 12.46 -13.15 -1.84
C GLY A 22 11.73 -13.51 -0.55
N GLY A 23 10.40 -13.58 -0.58
CA GLY A 23 9.56 -14.03 0.55
C GLY A 23 9.25 -12.96 1.59
N ALA A 24 9.75 -11.73 1.42
CA ALA A 24 9.39 -10.59 2.25
C ALA A 24 9.42 -9.29 1.45
N ALA A 25 8.44 -8.43 1.71
CA ALA A 25 8.31 -7.15 1.03
C ALA A 25 7.95 -6.01 1.99
N PHE A 26 8.34 -4.80 1.60
CA PHE A 26 7.89 -3.54 2.15
C PHE A 26 6.79 -2.95 1.24
N PRO A 27 5.54 -2.78 1.73
CA PRO A 27 4.46 -2.20 0.95
C PRO A 27 4.38 -0.67 1.11
N LYS A 28 4.07 0.05 0.04
CA LYS A 28 3.66 1.46 0.07
C LYS A 28 2.64 1.79 -1.02
N LEU A 29 1.88 2.86 -0.81
CA LEU A 29 1.16 3.54 -1.89
C LEU A 29 2.06 4.57 -2.57
N ASN A 30 1.53 5.35 -3.51
CA ASN A 30 2.35 6.21 -4.35
C ASN A 30 3.19 7.19 -3.50
N TRP A 31 2.58 7.79 -2.46
CA TRP A 31 3.22 8.85 -1.67
C TRP A 31 3.82 8.29 -0.38
N SER A 32 3.02 7.65 0.45
CA SER A 32 3.38 7.37 1.83
C SER A 32 3.66 5.90 2.13
N ALA A 33 4.58 5.70 3.09
CA ALA A 33 4.85 4.43 3.75
C ALA A 33 3.91 4.24 4.96
N PRO A 34 3.43 3.02 5.25
CA PRO A 34 2.54 2.74 6.38
C PRO A 34 3.28 2.62 7.73
N ARG A 35 4.27 3.47 7.97
CA ARG A 35 5.18 3.40 9.13
C ARG A 35 4.48 3.58 10.48
N ASP A 36 3.39 4.34 10.49
CA ASP A 36 2.57 4.58 11.66
C ASP A 36 1.74 3.34 12.07
N ALA A 37 1.63 2.34 11.19
CA ALA A 37 1.00 1.05 11.48
C ALA A 37 2.00 -0.07 11.77
N ALA A 38 3.31 0.20 11.80
CA ALA A 38 4.35 -0.82 11.99
C ALA A 38 4.20 -1.61 13.31
N TRP A 39 3.55 -1.02 14.32
CA TRP A 39 3.22 -1.69 15.58
C TRP A 39 2.42 -2.99 15.38
N LEU A 40 1.66 -3.11 14.28
CA LEU A 40 0.87 -4.30 13.96
C LEU A 40 1.74 -5.53 13.66
N LEU A 41 2.97 -5.31 13.16
CA LEU A 41 3.91 -6.35 12.75
C LEU A 41 5.19 -6.31 13.59
N GLY A 42 5.05 -6.06 14.90
CA GLY A 42 6.16 -6.05 15.84
C GLY A 42 7.14 -4.89 15.67
N GLY A 43 6.65 -3.74 15.19
CA GLY A 43 7.48 -2.54 14.95
C GLY A 43 8.18 -2.54 13.60
N THR A 44 7.87 -3.49 12.72
CA THR A 44 8.46 -3.58 11.37
C THR A 44 7.40 -3.31 10.30
N MET A 45 7.85 -3.08 9.06
CA MET A 45 6.97 -3.07 7.87
C MET A 45 7.25 -4.27 6.95
N ARG A 46 7.85 -5.34 7.51
CA ARG A 46 8.19 -6.58 6.80
C ARG A 46 6.93 -7.43 6.63
N CYS A 47 6.42 -7.49 5.41
CA CYS A 47 5.25 -8.31 5.08
C CYS A 47 5.70 -9.62 4.40
N ALA A 48 5.24 -10.76 4.91
CA ALA A 48 5.55 -12.08 4.36
C ALA A 48 4.38 -12.67 3.54
N CYS A 49 3.17 -12.13 3.70
CA CYS A 49 2.00 -12.52 2.92
C CYS A 49 1.07 -11.32 2.63
N ALA A 50 0.09 -11.54 1.76
CA ALA A 50 -0.91 -10.54 1.37
C ALA A 50 -1.73 -10.01 2.56
N ARG A 51 -2.00 -10.86 3.55
CA ARG A 51 -2.71 -10.47 4.78
C ARG A 51 -1.92 -9.39 5.53
N ASP A 52 -0.61 -9.56 5.68
CA ASP A 52 0.26 -8.58 6.34
C ASP A 52 0.18 -7.24 5.61
N VAL A 53 0.34 -7.27 4.27
CA VAL A 53 0.28 -6.07 3.41
C VAL A 53 -1.03 -5.34 3.59
N VAL A 54 -2.16 -6.04 3.44
CA VAL A 54 -3.49 -5.42 3.51
C VAL A 54 -3.79 -4.92 4.92
N SER A 55 -3.37 -5.64 5.96
CA SER A 55 -3.61 -5.22 7.35
C SER A 55 -2.79 -3.96 7.70
N LEU A 56 -1.52 -3.92 7.30
CA LEU A 56 -0.64 -2.77 7.52
C LEU A 56 -1.17 -1.51 6.81
N LEU A 57 -1.60 -1.65 5.55
CA LEU A 57 -2.18 -0.53 4.79
C LEU A 57 -3.51 -0.04 5.39
N LYS A 58 -4.38 -0.96 5.82
CA LYS A 58 -5.68 -0.62 6.43
C LYS A 58 -5.56 0.14 7.74
N CYS A 59 -4.54 -0.17 8.53
CA CYS A 59 -4.33 0.45 9.85
C CYS A 59 -3.51 1.74 9.79
N SER A 60 -2.98 2.14 8.62
CA SER A 60 -2.15 3.35 8.49
C SER A 60 -2.97 4.59 8.16
N GLN A 61 -2.81 5.62 8.98
CA GLN A 61 -3.39 6.95 8.75
C GLN A 61 -2.68 7.68 7.60
N HIS A 62 -1.40 7.42 7.35
CA HIS A 62 -0.69 7.97 6.19
C HIS A 62 -1.28 7.42 4.90
N VAL A 63 -1.56 6.11 4.84
CA VAL A 63 -2.23 5.49 3.69
C VAL A 63 -3.65 6.03 3.53
N ALA A 64 -4.39 6.24 4.63
CA ALA A 64 -5.72 6.84 4.56
C ALA A 64 -5.68 8.28 4.02
N HIS A 65 -4.65 9.06 4.37
CA HIS A 65 -4.42 10.41 3.84
C HIS A 65 -4.13 10.37 2.33
N ASP A 66 -3.21 9.52 1.88
CA ASP A 66 -2.90 9.32 0.46
C ASP A 66 -4.17 9.04 -0.36
N LEU A 67 -5.04 8.15 0.14
CA LEU A 67 -6.28 7.78 -0.52
C LEU A 67 -7.38 8.85 -0.44
N ARG A 68 -7.31 9.81 0.49
CA ARG A 68 -8.31 10.89 0.58
C ARG A 68 -7.92 12.07 -0.29
N GLU A 69 -6.67 12.52 -0.18
CA GLU A 69 -6.21 13.75 -0.83
C GLU A 69 -5.74 13.54 -2.28
N HIS A 70 -5.44 12.29 -2.65
CA HIS A 70 -4.87 11.98 -3.97
C HIS A 70 -5.65 10.89 -4.72
N ALA A 71 -6.80 10.43 -4.20
CA ALA A 71 -7.64 9.51 -4.95
C ALA A 71 -8.25 10.17 -6.19
N PRO A 72 -8.33 9.44 -7.31
CA PRO A 72 -8.67 10.02 -8.61
C PRO A 72 -10.10 10.58 -8.74
N HIS A 73 -10.96 10.42 -7.74
CA HIS A 73 -12.39 10.74 -7.76
C HIS A 73 -12.84 11.71 -6.66
N LEU A 74 -11.90 12.22 -5.85
CA LEU A 74 -12.19 13.18 -4.78
C LEU A 74 -11.51 14.52 -5.09
N GLY A 75 -11.94 15.18 -6.17
CA GLY A 75 -11.71 16.62 -6.32
C GLY A 75 -12.68 17.41 -5.43
N PRO A 76 -12.36 18.63 -4.98
CA PRO A 76 -13.33 19.45 -4.26
C PRO A 76 -14.58 19.66 -5.12
N PRO A 77 -15.79 19.71 -4.53
CA PRO A 77 -17.01 19.96 -5.28
C PRO A 77 -16.89 21.31 -6.01
N GLY A 78 -16.96 21.28 -7.34
CA GLY A 78 -16.81 22.47 -8.19
C GLY A 78 -15.44 22.66 -8.87
N ALA A 79 -14.50 21.71 -8.72
CA ALA A 79 -13.27 21.73 -9.52
C ALA A 79 -13.56 21.43 -11.00
N THR A 80 -13.37 22.44 -11.85
CA THR A 80 -13.54 22.37 -13.32
C THR A 80 -12.38 21.65 -14.02
N GLU A 81 -11.22 21.58 -13.35
CA GLU A 81 -10.03 20.90 -13.84
C GLU A 81 -9.91 19.53 -13.17
N PRO A 82 -9.66 18.43 -13.90
CA PRO A 82 -9.30 17.18 -13.26
C PRO A 82 -8.00 17.43 -12.51
N ALA A 83 -8.06 17.48 -11.17
CA ALA A 83 -6.87 17.31 -10.35
C ALA A 83 -6.08 16.13 -10.93
N ARG A 84 -4.74 16.21 -11.00
CA ARG A 84 -3.83 15.16 -11.52
C ARG A 84 -4.00 13.85 -10.74
N ALA A 85 -5.13 13.21 -10.99
CA ALA A 85 -5.73 12.08 -10.34
C ALA A 85 -4.87 10.87 -10.68
N SER A 86 -3.80 10.71 -9.93
CA SER A 86 -2.84 9.64 -10.16
C SER A 86 -3.51 8.34 -9.72
N ARG A 87 -3.54 7.35 -10.60
CA ARG A 87 -4.02 6.00 -10.27
C ARG A 87 -3.31 5.53 -8.99
N SER A 88 -4.08 5.04 -8.02
CA SER A 88 -3.50 4.42 -6.82
C SER A 88 -2.76 3.13 -7.21
N VAL A 89 -1.49 3.04 -6.82
CA VAL A 89 -0.60 1.91 -7.08
C VAL A 89 -0.10 1.36 -5.76
N LEU A 90 -0.25 0.04 -5.58
CA LEU A 90 0.44 -0.69 -4.52
C LEU A 90 1.84 -1.07 -5.02
N ALA A 91 2.87 -0.45 -4.46
CA ALA A 91 4.25 -0.81 -4.74
C ALA A 91 4.77 -1.76 -3.65
N LEU A 92 5.30 -2.91 -4.08
CA LEU A 92 6.00 -3.86 -3.22
C LEU A 92 7.49 -3.81 -3.54
N ARG A 93 8.30 -3.46 -2.53
CA ARG A 93 9.77 -3.49 -2.63
C ARG A 93 10.28 -4.69 -1.85
N ARG A 94 11.37 -5.31 -2.33
CA ARG A 94 12.06 -6.36 -1.56
C ARG A 94 12.42 -5.82 -0.17
N TRP A 95 12.13 -6.59 0.88
CA TRP A 95 12.55 -6.24 2.24
C TRP A 95 14.08 -6.25 2.38
N CYS A 96 14.61 -5.24 3.06
CA CYS A 96 15.98 -5.23 3.55
C CYS A 96 16.01 -4.63 4.95
N GLU A 97 16.88 -5.16 5.81
CA GLU A 97 17.20 -4.55 7.10
C GLU A 97 17.98 -3.26 6.85
N LEU A 98 17.29 -2.12 6.92
CA LEU A 98 17.92 -0.81 6.84
C LEU A 98 18.45 -0.46 8.23
N ASN A 99 19.73 -0.06 8.29
CA ASN A 99 20.26 0.54 9.51
C ASN A 99 19.78 2.00 9.57
N PRO A 100 18.94 2.38 10.54
CA PRO A 100 18.39 3.74 10.61
C PRO A 100 19.47 4.81 10.78
N ALA A 101 20.63 4.47 11.33
CA ALA A 101 21.76 5.40 11.48
C ALA A 101 22.46 5.72 10.14
N ARG A 102 22.06 5.06 9.05
CA ARG A 102 22.62 5.25 7.69
C ARG A 102 21.56 5.68 6.67
N GLU A 103 20.39 6.11 7.14
CA GLU A 103 19.38 6.79 6.31
C GLU A 103 19.67 8.29 6.17
#